data_AF-A0A6M1NSM6-F1
#
_entry.id   AF-A0A6M1NSM6-F1
#
_cell.length_a   1.000
_cell.length_b   1.000
_cell.length_c   1.000
_cell.angle_alpha   90.00
_cell.angle_beta   90.00
_cell.angle_gamma   90.00
#
_symmetry.space_group_name_H-M   'P 1'
#
loop_
_entity.id
_entity.type
_entity.pdbx_description
1 polymer ?
#
loop_
_entity_poly.entity_id
_entity_poly.type
_entity_poly.pdbx_seq_one_letter_code
_entity_poly.pdbx_strand_id
1 'polypeptide(L)'
;MCISSQSGCGLGCTFCATSAMGLMKKLSADEICAQVFHSHWNNQVPDSIAFMGMGEALANPNILTAIEAFTTKGYGGLSQRRLTVSTVGFAPNLEKLVKRFPQVNITLSVHSPFPEQRATLIPLEKRFPLDDNLKILDEYVRKYKRKIYLAYLLIEGLNDTQEHLNALVDMVKSRVRPELYHISVIRYNNAFGANPSYKQPTKEKVIEFVSQLNLNGVHATRRTQFGSEIDAACGQLHAEYVKTKKRNNAK
;
A
#
# COMPACT_ATOMS: atom_id res chain seq x y z
N MET A 1 -2.89 10.44 -9.41
CA MET A 1 -1.43 10.41 -9.49
C MET A 1 -0.85 9.57 -8.35
N CYS A 2 0.10 8.69 -8.65
CA CYS A 2 0.85 7.93 -7.66
C CYS A 2 2.13 8.69 -7.31
N ILE A 3 2.44 8.87 -6.03
CA ILE A 3 3.65 9.58 -5.58
C ILE A 3 4.44 8.75 -4.57
N SER A 4 5.75 9.00 -4.54
CA SER A 4 6.72 8.37 -3.66
C SER A 4 6.87 9.15 -2.36
N SER A 5 7.09 8.43 -1.28
CA SER A 5 7.42 9.00 0.04
C SER A 5 8.89 8.81 0.40
N GLN A 6 9.58 7.86 -0.23
CA GLN A 6 10.98 7.57 0.00
C GLN A 6 11.65 7.26 -1.34
N SER A 7 12.97 7.40 -1.40
CA SER A 7 13.77 6.80 -2.45
C SER A 7 14.24 5.43 -1.95
N GLY A 8 13.67 4.37 -2.52
CA GLY A 8 13.79 3.00 -2.00
C GLY A 8 12.87 2.75 -0.80
N CYS A 9 12.96 1.56 -0.19
CA CYS A 9 12.20 1.21 1.01
C CYS A 9 13.01 0.25 1.89
N GLY A 10 13.04 0.53 3.20
CA GLY A 10 13.84 -0.23 4.16
C GLY A 10 13.07 -1.33 4.91
N LEU A 11 11.85 -1.65 4.50
CA LEU A 11 10.97 -2.56 5.25
C LEU A 11 11.06 -4.03 4.83
N GLY A 12 11.79 -4.34 3.75
CA GLY A 12 12.10 -5.72 3.39
C GLY A 12 10.89 -6.56 2.96
N CYS A 13 9.85 -5.96 2.37
CA CYS A 13 8.73 -6.72 1.83
C CYS A 13 9.22 -7.60 0.67
N THR A 14 9.07 -8.92 0.78
CA THR A 14 9.72 -9.90 -0.10
C THR A 14 9.16 -9.96 -1.53
N PHE A 15 7.99 -9.35 -1.74
CA PHE A 15 7.29 -9.27 -3.03
C PHE A 15 7.48 -7.92 -3.74
N CYS A 16 8.26 -7.00 -3.18
CA CYS A 16 8.33 -5.60 -3.62
C CYS A 16 9.73 -5.23 -4.12
N ALA A 17 9.84 -4.80 -5.39
CA ALA A 17 11.11 -4.39 -6.00
C ALA A 17 11.77 -3.23 -5.24
N THR A 18 10.98 -2.27 -4.78
CA THR A 18 11.48 -1.12 -4.02
C THR A 18 12.12 -1.52 -2.69
N SER A 19 11.66 -2.61 -2.06
CA SER A 19 12.29 -3.13 -0.84
C SER A 19 13.64 -3.80 -1.13
N ALA A 20 13.78 -4.46 -2.27
CA ALA A 20 15.04 -5.09 -2.70
C ALA A 20 16.15 -4.05 -2.95
N MET A 21 15.80 -2.81 -3.26
CA MET A 21 16.77 -1.70 -3.41
C MET A 21 17.33 -1.18 -2.07
N GLY A 22 16.65 -1.46 -0.96
CA GLY A 22 16.93 -0.83 0.34
C GLY A 22 16.48 0.64 0.41
N LEU A 23 16.58 1.25 1.59
CA LEU A 23 16.27 2.66 1.78
C LEU A 23 17.49 3.54 1.47
N MET A 24 17.36 4.46 0.52
CA MET A 24 18.38 5.46 0.24
C MET A 24 18.11 6.77 0.99
N LYS A 25 16.88 7.28 0.90
CA LYS A 25 16.49 8.57 1.48
C LYS A 25 15.01 8.59 1.84
N LYS A 26 14.68 9.19 2.99
CA LYS A 26 13.32 9.65 3.28
C LYS A 26 13.12 11.02 2.65
N LEU A 27 12.11 11.18 1.79
CA LEU A 27 11.88 12.45 1.13
C LEU A 27 11.44 13.52 2.14
N SER A 28 11.89 14.74 1.93
CA SER A 28 11.37 15.93 2.60
C SER A 28 9.93 16.22 2.16
N ALA A 29 9.22 17.09 2.89
CA ALA A 29 7.85 17.43 2.53
C ALA A 29 7.79 18.16 1.18
N ASP A 30 8.76 19.03 0.89
CA ASP A 30 8.91 19.73 -0.38
C ASP A 30 9.21 18.76 -1.53
N GLU A 31 10.09 17.76 -1.36
CA GLU A 31 10.30 16.72 -2.38
C GLU A 31 9.05 15.89 -2.67
N ILE A 32 8.23 15.63 -1.65
CA ILE A 32 6.94 14.93 -1.82
C ILE A 32 5.97 15.82 -2.60
N CYS A 33 5.81 17.09 -2.19
CA CYS A 33 4.90 18.03 -2.84
C CYS A 33 5.33 18.40 -4.27
N ALA A 34 6.64 18.49 -4.52
CA ALA A 34 7.20 18.78 -5.83
C ALA A 34 6.80 17.74 -6.88
N GLN A 35 6.56 16.48 -6.51
CA GLN A 35 6.07 15.47 -7.46
C GLN A 35 4.72 15.87 -8.07
N VAL A 36 3.86 16.58 -7.32
CA VAL A 36 2.51 16.98 -7.75
C VAL A 36 2.52 18.37 -8.38
N PHE A 37 3.25 19.31 -7.79
CA PHE A 37 3.25 20.71 -8.19
C PHE A 37 4.40 21.10 -9.11
N HIS A 38 5.16 20.13 -9.64
CA HIS A 38 6.25 20.45 -10.56
C HIS A 38 5.73 21.26 -11.76
N SER A 39 6.48 22.29 -12.15
CA SER A 39 6.15 23.18 -13.27
C SER A 39 6.03 22.48 -14.63
N HIS A 40 6.50 21.23 -14.75
CA HIS A 40 6.41 20.45 -15.98
C HIS A 40 5.04 19.79 -16.19
N TRP A 41 4.17 19.76 -15.18
CA TRP A 41 2.84 19.14 -15.27
C TRP A 41 1.76 20.02 -15.94
N ASN A 42 2.16 21.00 -16.77
CA ASN A 42 1.25 21.97 -17.41
C ASN A 42 0.26 22.63 -16.44
N ASN A 43 0.65 22.82 -15.17
CA ASN A 43 -0.17 23.36 -14.08
C ASN A 43 -1.48 22.60 -13.78
N GLN A 44 -1.64 21.35 -14.23
CA GLN A 44 -2.81 20.55 -13.88
C GLN A 44 -2.59 19.77 -12.58
N VAL A 45 -3.30 20.17 -11.53
CA VAL A 45 -3.32 19.43 -10.27
C VAL A 45 -4.14 18.14 -10.45
N PRO A 46 -3.59 16.96 -10.14
CA PRO A 46 -4.27 15.69 -10.38
C PRO A 46 -5.54 15.52 -9.53
N ASP A 47 -6.56 14.87 -10.08
CA ASP A 47 -7.84 14.58 -9.41
C ASP A 47 -7.71 13.81 -8.10
N SER A 48 -6.67 13.03 -7.94
CA SER A 48 -6.36 12.33 -6.69
C SER A 48 -4.87 12.07 -6.56
N ILE A 49 -4.41 11.93 -5.33
CA ILE A 49 -3.01 11.61 -5.00
C ILE A 49 -3.01 10.35 -4.15
N ALA A 50 -2.18 9.38 -4.52
CA ALA A 50 -2.03 8.14 -3.79
C ALA A 50 -0.56 7.94 -3.41
N PHE A 51 -0.29 7.76 -2.12
CA PHE A 51 1.03 7.37 -1.61
C PHE A 51 1.22 5.86 -1.80
N MET A 52 1.45 5.46 -3.05
CA MET A 52 1.66 4.07 -3.46
C MET A 52 2.87 3.92 -4.38
N GLY A 53 3.71 4.96 -4.44
CA GLY A 53 4.97 4.97 -5.16
C GLY A 53 6.05 4.25 -4.35
N MET A 54 7.27 4.76 -4.40
CA MET A 54 8.37 4.21 -3.62
C MET A 54 8.25 4.58 -2.13
N GLY A 55 8.52 3.60 -1.27
CA GLY A 55 8.62 3.79 0.18
C GLY A 55 7.37 3.43 0.98
N GLU A 56 7.56 3.23 2.29
CA GLU A 56 6.45 3.19 3.25
C GLU A 56 6.12 4.61 3.71
N ALA A 57 4.93 5.09 3.32
CA ALA A 57 4.46 6.45 3.58
C ALA A 57 4.54 6.79 5.08
N LEU A 58 4.05 5.90 5.95
CA LEU A 58 4.01 6.13 7.38
C LEU A 58 5.34 5.92 8.09
N ALA A 59 6.38 5.44 7.41
CA ALA A 59 7.75 5.38 7.94
C ALA A 59 8.54 6.67 7.65
N ASN A 60 7.99 7.58 6.83
CA ASN A 60 8.55 8.90 6.60
C ASN A 60 7.98 9.93 7.60
N PRO A 61 8.82 10.58 8.46
CA PRO A 61 8.34 11.58 9.41
C PRO A 61 7.68 12.80 8.74
N ASN A 62 7.97 13.09 7.47
CA ASN A 62 7.47 14.25 6.75
C ASN A 62 6.09 14.03 6.11
N ILE A 63 5.54 12.81 6.18
CA ILE A 63 4.30 12.46 5.47
C ILE A 63 3.10 13.31 5.91
N LEU A 64 2.98 13.57 7.22
CA LEU A 64 1.87 14.35 7.77
C LEU A 64 1.98 15.83 7.38
N THR A 65 3.20 16.36 7.31
CA THR A 65 3.49 17.71 6.82
C THR A 65 3.14 17.86 5.34
N ALA A 66 3.48 16.86 4.51
CA ALA A 66 3.10 16.87 3.10
C ALA A 66 1.56 16.80 2.91
N ILE A 67 0.86 15.95 3.66
CA ILE A 67 -0.61 15.88 3.64
C ILE A 67 -1.25 17.21 4.04
N GLU A 68 -0.69 17.88 5.06
CA GLU A 68 -1.13 19.21 5.46
C GLU A 68 -0.93 20.24 4.34
N ALA A 69 0.24 20.26 3.70
CA ALA A 69 0.51 21.15 2.57
C ALA A 69 -0.44 20.92 1.39
N PHE A 70 -0.75 19.65 1.07
CA PHE A 70 -1.72 19.32 0.03
C PHE A 70 -3.14 19.77 0.34
N THR A 71 -3.54 19.78 1.62
CA THR A 71 -4.94 20.00 2.02
C THR A 71 -5.24 21.42 2.49
N THR A 72 -4.21 22.18 2.88
CA THR A 72 -4.37 23.56 3.36
C THR A 72 -4.81 24.48 2.23
N LYS A 73 -5.89 25.24 2.46
CA LYS A 73 -6.39 26.26 1.54
C LYS A 73 -5.32 27.35 1.37
N GLY A 74 -5.03 27.75 0.13
CA GLY A 74 -3.95 28.69 -0.19
C GLY A 74 -2.60 28.02 -0.51
N TYR A 75 -2.46 26.73 -0.20
CA TYR A 75 -1.40 25.86 -0.74
C TYR A 75 -2.04 24.90 -1.75
N GLY A 76 -2.10 23.59 -1.46
CA GLY A 76 -2.71 22.62 -2.38
C GLY A 76 -4.24 22.66 -2.43
N GLY A 77 -4.91 23.04 -1.34
CA GLY A 77 -6.38 23.16 -1.27
C GLY A 77 -7.17 21.88 -1.60
N LEU A 78 -6.54 20.71 -1.58
CA LEU A 78 -7.18 19.45 -1.93
C LEU A 78 -8.07 18.95 -0.79
N SER A 79 -9.24 18.41 -1.14
CA SER A 79 -10.02 17.63 -0.19
C SER A 79 -9.18 16.43 0.27
N GLN A 80 -9.13 16.18 1.58
CA GLN A 80 -8.53 14.98 2.16
C GLN A 80 -9.05 13.69 1.50
N ARG A 81 -10.31 13.68 1.03
CA ARG A 81 -10.92 12.53 0.33
C ARG A 81 -10.31 12.23 -1.04
N ARG A 82 -9.51 13.14 -1.59
CA ARG A 82 -8.72 12.95 -2.81
C ARG A 82 -7.34 12.36 -2.52
N LEU A 83 -6.99 12.20 -1.24
CA LEU A 83 -5.72 11.62 -0.82
C LEU A 83 -5.93 10.18 -0.34
N THR A 84 -5.07 9.28 -0.80
CA THR A 84 -5.03 7.89 -0.35
C THR A 84 -3.65 7.58 0.21
N VAL A 85 -3.60 7.17 1.48
CA VAL A 85 -2.37 6.68 2.12
C VAL A 85 -2.41 5.16 2.16
N SER A 86 -1.46 4.52 1.48
CA SER A 86 -1.21 3.09 1.62
C SER A 86 -0.11 2.86 2.63
N THR A 87 -0.28 1.88 3.50
CA THR A 87 0.71 1.51 4.52
C THR A 87 0.78 -0.01 4.69
N VAL A 88 1.96 -0.55 4.98
CA VAL A 88 2.14 -1.93 5.41
C VAL A 88 1.88 -2.13 6.90
N GLY A 89 1.56 -1.06 7.65
CA GLY A 89 1.11 -1.13 9.04
C GLY A 89 2.06 -0.50 10.06
N PHE A 90 2.49 0.75 9.84
CA PHE A 90 3.28 1.49 10.83
C PHE A 90 2.38 2.10 11.92
N ALA A 91 1.96 1.27 12.88
CA ALA A 91 0.89 1.57 13.84
C ALA A 91 1.00 2.95 14.53
N PRO A 92 2.15 3.39 15.08
CA PRO A 92 2.23 4.69 15.77
C PRO A 92 1.92 5.89 14.87
N ASN A 93 2.28 5.81 13.58
CA ASN A 93 2.01 6.89 12.64
C ASN A 93 0.66 6.74 11.95
N LEU A 94 0.11 5.52 11.88
CA LEU A 94 -1.28 5.29 11.48
C LEU A 94 -2.23 5.95 12.47
N GLU A 95 -1.99 5.78 13.77
CA GLU A 95 -2.78 6.42 14.83
C GLU A 95 -2.76 7.95 14.72
N LYS A 96 -1.59 8.54 14.44
CA LYS A 96 -1.46 9.99 14.20
C LYS A 96 -2.18 10.44 12.93
N LEU A 97 -2.09 9.67 11.84
CA LEU A 97 -2.75 9.97 10.57
C LEU A 97 -4.27 10.05 10.77
N VAL A 98 -4.88 9.01 11.37
CA VAL A 98 -6.34 8.94 11.51
C VAL A 98 -6.91 10.02 12.44
N LYS A 99 -6.13 10.46 13.43
CA LYS A 99 -6.51 11.56 14.32
C LYS A 99 -6.43 12.93 13.64
N ARG A 100 -5.38 13.19 12.87
CA ARG A 100 -5.11 14.52 12.26
C ARG A 100 -5.84 14.72 10.93
N PHE A 101 -6.01 13.66 10.14
CA PHE A 101 -6.59 13.72 8.80
C PHE A 101 -7.71 12.68 8.61
N PRO A 102 -8.83 12.83 9.33
CA PRO A 102 -9.86 11.80 9.44
C PRO A 102 -10.67 11.54 8.16
N GLN A 103 -10.42 12.28 7.08
CA GLN A 103 -11.10 12.09 5.80
C GLN A 103 -10.20 11.47 4.72
N VAL A 104 -8.91 11.26 4.99
CA VAL A 104 -7.99 10.58 4.08
C VAL A 104 -8.44 9.14 3.86
N ASN A 105 -8.34 8.64 2.63
CA ASN A 105 -8.60 7.24 2.33
C ASN A 105 -7.40 6.39 2.76
N ILE A 106 -7.65 5.25 3.39
CA ILE A 106 -6.60 4.40 3.94
C ILE A 106 -6.65 3.04 3.28
N THR A 107 -5.47 2.59 2.83
CA THR A 107 -5.23 1.23 2.37
C THR A 107 -4.21 0.57 3.29
N LEU A 108 -4.57 -0.54 3.93
CA LEU A 108 -3.66 -1.35 4.75
C LEU A 108 -3.25 -2.60 3.96
N SER A 109 -1.95 -2.81 3.78
CA SER A 109 -1.42 -4.00 3.10
C SER A 109 -1.40 -5.21 4.04
N VAL A 110 -2.36 -6.12 3.85
CA VAL A 110 -2.56 -7.33 4.65
C VAL A 110 -1.73 -8.50 4.12
N HIS A 111 -2.02 -8.94 2.89
CA HIS A 111 -1.32 -10.00 2.14
C HIS A 111 -1.23 -11.40 2.79
N SER A 112 -1.47 -11.53 4.08
CA SER A 112 -1.72 -12.79 4.77
C SER A 112 -2.48 -12.50 6.07
N PRO A 113 -3.52 -13.29 6.42
CA PRO A 113 -4.19 -13.21 7.71
C PRO A 113 -3.40 -13.92 8.82
N PHE A 114 -2.35 -14.68 8.50
CA PHE A 114 -1.58 -15.46 9.48
C PHE A 114 -0.32 -14.69 9.89
N PRO A 115 -0.11 -14.38 11.18
CA PRO A 115 1.02 -13.55 11.62
C PRO A 115 2.39 -14.07 11.20
N GLU A 116 2.65 -15.37 11.28
CA GLU A 116 3.95 -15.95 10.92
C GLU A 116 4.24 -15.85 9.42
N GLN A 117 3.26 -16.21 8.59
CA GLN A 117 3.39 -16.07 7.14
C GLN A 117 3.48 -14.59 6.75
N ARG A 118 2.69 -13.73 7.39
CA ARG A 118 2.74 -12.29 7.18
C ARG A 118 4.10 -11.71 7.56
N ALA A 119 4.73 -12.16 8.65
CA ALA A 119 6.08 -11.73 9.05
C ALA A 119 7.16 -12.16 8.03
N THR A 120 6.88 -13.19 7.23
CA THR A 120 7.75 -13.59 6.11
C THR A 120 7.56 -12.67 4.91
N LEU A 121 6.33 -12.26 4.60
CA LEU A 121 6.01 -11.35 3.48
C LEU A 121 6.34 -9.89 3.80
N ILE A 122 6.01 -9.44 5.01
CA ILE A 122 6.11 -8.08 5.54
C ILE A 122 6.75 -8.18 6.92
N PRO A 123 8.09 -8.10 7.03
CA PRO A 123 8.81 -8.21 8.30
C PRO A 123 8.38 -7.23 9.39
N LEU A 124 7.75 -6.11 9.01
CA LEU A 124 7.20 -5.13 9.96
C LEU A 124 6.20 -5.76 10.94
N GLU A 125 5.54 -6.87 10.59
CA GLU A 125 4.64 -7.62 11.47
C GLU A 125 5.26 -7.93 12.84
N LYS A 126 6.57 -8.21 12.90
CA LYS A 126 7.29 -8.52 14.15
C LYS A 126 7.36 -7.34 15.12
N ARG A 127 7.23 -6.11 14.60
CA ARG A 127 7.34 -4.88 15.38
C ARG A 127 5.99 -4.21 15.58
N PHE A 128 5.16 -4.18 14.54
CA PHE A 128 3.82 -3.62 14.54
C PHE A 128 2.87 -4.64 13.89
N PRO A 129 2.33 -5.58 14.69
CA PRO A 129 1.43 -6.61 14.21
C PRO A 129 0.22 -6.06 13.44
N LEU A 130 -0.32 -6.88 12.55
CA LEU A 130 -1.52 -6.54 11.79
C LEU A 130 -2.69 -6.21 12.70
N ASP A 131 -2.87 -6.98 13.78
CA ASP A 131 -3.97 -6.81 14.72
C ASP A 131 -3.95 -5.43 15.40
N ASP A 132 -2.77 -4.90 15.74
CA ASP A 132 -2.65 -3.55 16.31
C ASP A 132 -3.09 -2.47 15.33
N ASN A 133 -2.73 -2.63 14.05
CA ASN A 133 -3.18 -1.73 12.99
C ASN A 133 -4.69 -1.83 12.77
N LEU A 134 -5.26 -3.05 12.81
CA LEU A 134 -6.70 -3.25 12.67
C LEU A 134 -7.47 -2.63 13.84
N LYS A 135 -6.98 -2.72 15.08
CA LYS A 135 -7.58 -2.05 16.26
C LYS A 135 -7.65 -0.53 16.09
N ILE A 136 -6.57 0.10 15.61
CA ILE A 136 -6.55 1.55 15.30
C ILE A 136 -7.61 1.87 14.25
N LEU A 137 -7.72 1.04 13.21
CA LEU A 137 -8.69 1.24 12.15
C LEU A 137 -10.13 0.99 12.64
N ASP A 138 -10.36 0.03 13.53
CA ASP A 138 -11.68 -0.23 14.12
C ASP A 138 -12.20 1.00 14.89
N GLU A 139 -11.32 1.65 15.67
CA GLU A 139 -11.65 2.90 16.36
C GLU A 139 -11.93 4.04 15.37
N TYR A 140 -11.10 4.19 14.34
CA TYR A 140 -11.28 5.18 13.29
C TYR A 140 -12.61 4.99 12.54
N VAL A 141 -12.92 3.76 12.13
CA VAL A 141 -14.16 3.41 11.44
C VAL A 141 -15.37 3.64 12.33
N ARG A 142 -15.31 3.26 13.61
CA ARG A 142 -16.37 3.51 14.60
C ARG A 142 -16.68 5.01 14.70
N LYS A 143 -15.66 5.86 14.75
CA LYS A 143 -15.80 7.31 14.93
C LYS A 143 -16.22 8.05 13.66
N TYR A 144 -15.59 7.75 12.53
CA TYR A 144 -15.71 8.57 11.31
C TYR A 144 -16.50 7.89 10.19
N LYS A 145 -16.87 6.61 10.34
CA LYS A 145 -17.67 5.82 9.38
C LYS A 145 -17.05 5.83 7.97
N ARG A 146 -15.71 5.78 7.91
CA ARG A 146 -14.94 5.80 6.66
C ARG A 146 -14.63 4.37 6.22
N LYS A 147 -14.72 4.11 4.91
CA LYS A 147 -14.33 2.83 4.34
C LYS A 147 -12.81 2.64 4.41
N ILE A 148 -12.38 1.43 4.75
CA ILE A 148 -11.00 0.98 4.77
C ILE A 148 -10.79 -0.03 3.64
N TYR A 149 -9.67 0.11 2.93
CA TYR A 149 -9.25 -0.88 1.95
C TYR A 149 -8.17 -1.77 2.54
N LEU A 150 -8.39 -3.09 2.47
CA LEU A 150 -7.40 -4.10 2.84
C LEU A 150 -6.78 -4.63 1.56
N ALA A 151 -5.53 -4.26 1.28
CA ALA A 151 -4.82 -4.73 0.10
C ALA A 151 -4.33 -6.17 0.31
N TYR A 152 -4.71 -7.07 -0.59
CA TYR A 152 -4.33 -8.47 -0.56
C TYR A 152 -3.66 -8.87 -1.88
N LEU A 153 -2.34 -9.01 -1.86
CA LEU A 153 -1.56 -9.44 -3.01
C LEU A 153 -1.65 -10.96 -3.11
N LEU A 154 -2.38 -11.45 -4.11
CA LEU A 154 -2.59 -12.88 -4.33
C LEU A 154 -1.39 -13.47 -5.08
N ILE A 155 -0.71 -14.42 -4.43
CA ILE A 155 0.47 -15.14 -4.92
C ILE A 155 0.11 -16.62 -4.99
N GLU A 156 0.31 -17.22 -6.16
CA GLU A 156 -0.10 -18.60 -6.44
C GLU A 156 0.64 -19.60 -5.53
N GLY A 157 -0.14 -20.51 -4.93
CA GLY A 157 0.36 -21.58 -4.07
C GLY A 157 0.89 -21.11 -2.72
N LEU A 158 0.82 -19.82 -2.42
CA LEU A 158 1.35 -19.25 -1.18
C LEU A 158 0.22 -18.78 -0.26
N ASN A 159 -0.66 -17.93 -0.77
CA ASN A 159 -1.70 -17.28 0.03
C ASN A 159 -3.08 -17.28 -0.67
N ASP A 160 -3.29 -18.21 -1.59
CA ASP A 160 -4.50 -18.37 -2.41
C ASP A 160 -5.31 -19.64 -2.09
N THR A 161 -5.09 -20.21 -0.90
CA THR A 161 -5.80 -21.42 -0.44
C THR A 161 -7.16 -21.10 0.20
N GLN A 162 -8.01 -22.12 0.34
CA GLN A 162 -9.30 -21.99 1.03
C GLN A 162 -9.13 -21.57 2.50
N GLU A 163 -8.06 -22.03 3.16
CA GLU A 163 -7.74 -21.67 4.54
C GLU A 163 -7.48 -20.16 4.68
N HIS A 164 -6.71 -19.58 3.74
CA HIS A 164 -6.50 -18.13 3.68
C HIS A 164 -7.79 -17.38 3.44
N LEU A 165 -8.65 -17.89 2.56
CA LEU A 165 -9.95 -17.28 2.28
C LEU A 165 -10.83 -17.24 3.53
N ASN A 166 -10.95 -18.36 4.25
CA ASN A 166 -11.74 -18.45 5.47
C ASN A 166 -11.19 -17.50 6.55
N ALA A 167 -9.87 -17.51 6.76
CA ALA A 167 -9.23 -16.63 7.73
C ALA A 167 -9.39 -15.14 7.39
N LEU A 168 -9.36 -14.76 6.10
CA LEU A 168 -9.68 -13.40 5.66
C LEU A 168 -11.13 -13.03 5.94
N VAL A 169 -12.06 -13.96 5.70
CA VAL A 169 -13.49 -13.76 5.98
C VAL A 169 -13.71 -13.52 7.47
N ASP A 170 -13.12 -14.35 8.32
CA ASP A 170 -13.24 -14.23 9.79
C ASP A 170 -12.58 -12.94 10.30
N MET A 171 -11.41 -12.58 9.76
CA MET A 171 -10.73 -11.33 10.09
C MET A 171 -11.60 -10.11 9.78
N VAL A 172 -12.31 -10.08 8.64
CA VAL A 172 -13.20 -8.97 8.28
C VAL A 172 -14.50 -9.00 9.09
N LYS A 173 -15.14 -10.16 9.22
CA LYS A 173 -16.41 -10.29 9.96
C LYS A 173 -16.28 -10.00 11.45
N SER A 174 -15.11 -10.22 12.03
CA SER A 174 -14.82 -9.87 13.43
C SER A 174 -14.60 -8.37 13.68
N ARG A 175 -14.54 -7.52 12.63
CA ARG A 175 -14.36 -6.08 12.77
C ARG A 175 -15.61 -5.41 13.35
N VAL A 176 -15.44 -4.21 13.87
CA VAL A 176 -16.54 -3.45 14.52
C VAL A 176 -17.62 -3.04 13.54
N ARG A 177 -17.25 -2.79 12.28
CA ARG A 177 -18.12 -2.40 11.17
C ARG A 177 -17.68 -3.13 9.89
N PRO A 178 -17.93 -4.45 9.78
CA PRO A 178 -17.38 -5.29 8.69
C PRO A 178 -17.70 -4.75 7.30
N GLU A 179 -18.86 -4.13 7.11
CA GLU A 179 -19.32 -3.57 5.83
C GLU A 179 -18.47 -2.38 5.34
N LEU A 180 -17.69 -1.77 6.24
CA LEU A 180 -16.77 -0.68 5.92
C LEU A 180 -15.35 -1.17 5.62
N TYR A 181 -15.08 -2.48 5.70
CA TYR A 181 -13.81 -3.07 5.29
C TYR A 181 -13.97 -3.73 3.93
N HIS A 182 -13.14 -3.29 2.98
CA HIS A 182 -13.19 -3.75 1.59
C HIS A 182 -11.87 -4.41 1.22
N ILE A 183 -11.89 -5.67 0.80
CA ILE A 183 -10.68 -6.37 0.34
C ILE A 183 -10.40 -5.98 -1.11
N SER A 184 -9.25 -5.33 -1.33
CA SER A 184 -8.74 -5.04 -2.67
C SER A 184 -7.73 -6.12 -3.05
N VAL A 185 -8.16 -7.09 -3.85
CA VAL A 185 -7.33 -8.21 -4.30
C VAL A 185 -6.47 -7.74 -5.47
N ILE A 186 -5.16 -7.85 -5.31
CA ILE A 186 -4.15 -7.45 -6.28
C ILE A 186 -3.52 -8.72 -6.83
N ARG A 187 -3.50 -8.88 -8.15
CA ARG A 187 -2.79 -10.00 -8.77
C ARG A 187 -1.29 -9.75 -8.64
N TYR A 188 -0.54 -10.72 -8.13
CA TYR A 188 0.92 -10.65 -8.17
C TYR A 188 1.41 -10.61 -9.62
N ASN A 189 2.34 -9.70 -9.88
CA ASN A 189 3.11 -9.66 -11.11
C ASN A 189 4.57 -9.82 -10.72
N ASN A 190 5.36 -10.50 -11.56
CA ASN A 190 6.79 -10.62 -11.32
C ASN A 190 7.40 -9.22 -11.19
N ALA A 191 8.21 -9.04 -10.16
CA ALA A 191 8.92 -7.79 -9.87
C ALA A 191 10.39 -8.09 -9.70
N PHE A 192 11.26 -7.21 -10.21
CA PHE A 192 12.70 -7.37 -10.09
C PHE A 192 13.13 -7.36 -8.61
N GLY A 193 13.91 -8.35 -8.18
CA GLY A 193 14.37 -8.48 -6.79
C GLY A 193 13.32 -9.01 -5.81
N ALA A 194 12.10 -9.33 -6.27
CA ALA A 194 11.16 -10.12 -5.48
C ALA A 194 11.63 -11.58 -5.36
N ASN A 195 11.10 -12.30 -4.37
CA ASN A 195 11.45 -13.70 -4.16
C ASN A 195 11.16 -14.53 -5.43
N PRO A 196 12.17 -15.23 -6.00
CA PRO A 196 12.01 -16.01 -7.23
C PRO A 196 11.03 -17.19 -7.10
N SER A 197 10.69 -17.60 -5.88
CA SER A 197 9.69 -18.64 -5.64
C SER A 197 8.25 -18.16 -5.82
N TYR A 198 8.00 -16.84 -5.88
CA TYR A 198 6.65 -16.31 -6.02
C TYR A 198 6.15 -16.42 -7.45
N LYS A 199 4.93 -16.94 -7.58
CA LYS A 199 4.28 -17.21 -8.86
C LYS A 199 3.05 -16.34 -9.03
N GLN A 200 2.89 -15.85 -10.26
CA GLN A 200 1.72 -15.07 -10.65
C GLN A 200 0.51 -16.02 -10.82
N PRO A 201 -0.59 -15.82 -10.08
CA PRO A 201 -1.79 -16.64 -10.26
C PRO A 201 -2.45 -16.35 -11.61
N THR A 202 -3.26 -17.29 -12.11
CA THR A 202 -4.10 -17.08 -13.30
C THR A 202 -5.16 -16.01 -13.05
N LYS A 203 -5.72 -15.42 -14.12
CA LYS A 203 -6.78 -14.40 -13.98
C LYS A 203 -8.04 -15.01 -13.37
N GLU A 204 -8.32 -16.26 -13.75
CA GLU A 204 -9.45 -17.07 -13.33
C GLU A 204 -9.37 -17.33 -11.83
N LYS A 205 -8.20 -17.70 -11.32
CA LYS A 205 -7.97 -17.90 -9.87
C LYS A 205 -8.23 -16.63 -9.06
N VAL A 206 -7.80 -15.47 -9.57
CA VAL A 206 -8.06 -14.17 -8.91
C VAL A 206 -9.55 -13.86 -8.90
N ILE A 207 -10.25 -14.09 -10.02
CA ILE A 207 -11.71 -13.86 -10.13
C ILE A 207 -12.46 -14.79 -9.19
N GLU A 208 -12.09 -16.07 -9.16
CA GLU A 208 -12.66 -17.07 -8.26
C GLU A 208 -12.47 -16.67 -6.79
N PHE A 209 -11.25 -16.30 -6.39
CA PHE A 209 -10.95 -15.88 -5.02
C PHE A 209 -11.78 -14.65 -4.60
N VAL A 210 -11.91 -13.66 -5.48
CA VAL A 210 -12.77 -12.47 -5.25
C VAL A 210 -14.24 -12.87 -5.16
N SER A 211 -14.71 -13.77 -6.02
CA SER A 211 -16.10 -14.26 -6.00
C SER A 211 -16.41 -14.97 -4.68
N GLN A 212 -15.52 -15.86 -4.24
CA GLN A 212 -15.66 -16.61 -2.99
C GLN A 212 -15.68 -15.68 -1.76
N LEU A 213 -14.85 -14.63 -1.72
CA LEU A 213 -14.93 -13.63 -0.65
C LEU A 213 -16.31 -12.94 -0.62
N ASN A 214 -16.83 -12.54 -1.78
CA ASN A 214 -18.15 -11.89 -1.87
C ASN A 214 -19.30 -12.84 -1.50
N LEU A 215 -19.26 -14.10 -1.95
CA LEU A 215 -20.23 -15.13 -1.58
C LEU A 215 -20.25 -15.37 -0.06
N ASN A 216 -19.11 -15.22 0.60
CA ASN A 216 -18.99 -15.30 2.05
C ASN A 216 -19.33 -13.99 2.78
N GLY A 217 -19.88 -12.98 2.08
CA GLY A 217 -20.36 -11.74 2.67
C GLY A 217 -19.29 -10.68 2.95
N VAL A 218 -18.10 -10.80 2.34
CA VAL A 218 -17.04 -9.79 2.43
C VAL A 218 -16.94 -9.02 1.12
N HIS A 219 -17.06 -7.69 1.19
CA HIS A 219 -16.90 -6.85 0.00
C HIS A 219 -15.47 -6.94 -0.54
N ALA A 220 -15.33 -7.54 -1.72
CA ALA A 220 -14.04 -7.72 -2.37
C ALA A 220 -14.10 -7.32 -3.84
N THR A 221 -13.04 -6.67 -4.32
CA THR A 221 -12.85 -6.38 -5.75
C THR A 221 -11.43 -6.70 -6.19
N ARG A 222 -11.30 -7.13 -7.45
CA ARG A 222 -10.01 -7.17 -8.11
C ARG A 222 -9.58 -5.73 -8.42
N ARG A 223 -8.36 -5.37 -8.02
CA ARG A 223 -7.76 -4.08 -8.36
C ARG A 223 -7.17 -4.14 -9.76
N THR A 224 -7.62 -3.25 -10.64
CA THR A 224 -6.98 -3.03 -11.94
C THR A 224 -5.62 -2.37 -11.71
N GLN A 225 -4.55 -2.99 -12.21
CA GLN A 225 -3.21 -2.41 -12.22
C GLN A 225 -3.02 -1.72 -13.58
N PHE A 226 -2.68 -0.44 -13.54
CA PHE A 226 -2.28 0.33 -14.73
C PHE A 226 -0.75 0.39 -14.78
N GLY A 227 -0.17 0.34 -15.98
CA GLY A 227 1.28 0.51 -16.16
C GLY A 227 2.13 -0.74 -15.96
N SER A 228 1.54 -1.95 -15.91
CA SER A 228 2.32 -3.21 -15.81
C SER A 228 3.23 -3.46 -17.01
N GLU A 229 2.91 -2.89 -18.18
CA GLU A 229 3.71 -3.03 -19.42
C GLU A 229 4.98 -2.16 -19.41
N ILE A 230 5.07 -1.20 -18.47
CA ILE A 230 6.18 -0.25 -18.35
C ILE A 230 6.83 -0.29 -16.95
N ASP A 231 6.68 -1.41 -16.23
CA ASP A 231 7.18 -1.60 -14.85
C ASP A 231 6.72 -0.52 -13.85
N ALA A 232 5.58 0.12 -14.11
CA ALA A 232 5.02 1.18 -13.27
C ALA A 232 3.88 0.68 -12.36
N ALA A 233 3.53 -0.62 -12.39
CA ALA A 233 2.51 -1.14 -11.50
C ALA A 233 2.98 -1.15 -10.03
N CYS A 234 2.02 -1.25 -9.10
CA CYS A 234 2.31 -1.30 -7.68
C CYS A 234 3.35 -2.39 -7.34
N GLY A 235 4.46 -2.00 -6.73
CA GLY A 235 5.55 -2.90 -6.34
C GLY A 235 6.60 -3.17 -7.43
N GLN A 236 6.42 -2.65 -8.65
CA GLN A 236 7.37 -2.78 -9.75
C GLN A 236 8.27 -1.56 -9.95
N LEU A 237 7.96 -0.43 -9.30
CA LEU A 237 8.75 0.79 -9.39
C LEU A 237 10.21 0.53 -8.97
N HIS A 238 11.03 0.41 -10.01
CA HIS A 238 12.45 0.17 -9.96
C HIS A 238 13.14 1.38 -10.60
N ALA A 239 14.05 2.02 -9.89
CA ALA A 239 14.93 2.98 -10.53
C ALA A 239 15.97 2.18 -11.32
N GLU A 240 15.83 2.10 -12.65
CA GLU A 240 16.87 1.54 -13.54
C GLU A 240 18.27 2.11 -13.28
N TYR A 241 18.34 3.28 -12.63
CA TYR A 241 19.54 3.98 -12.18
C TYR A 241 20.55 3.13 -11.38
N VAL A 242 20.13 2.06 -10.71
CA VAL A 242 21.05 1.19 -9.94
C VAL A 242 21.89 0.28 -10.85
N LYS A 243 21.41 -0.08 -12.06
CA LYS A 243 22.19 -0.85 -13.03
C LYS A 243 23.42 -0.07 -13.53
N THR A 244 23.30 1.25 -13.66
CA THR A 244 24.38 2.10 -14.17
C THR A 244 25.53 2.23 -13.18
N LYS A 245 25.27 2.25 -11.87
CA LYS A 245 26.33 2.34 -10.85
C LYS A 245 27.18 1.08 -10.74
N LYS A 246 26.59 -0.12 -10.86
CA LYS A 246 27.35 -1.38 -10.86
C LYS A 246 28.22 -1.56 -12.11
N ARG A 247 27.83 -1.01 -13.27
CA ARG A 247 28.66 -1.01 -14.49
C ARG A 247 29.84 -0.04 -14.42
N ASN A 248 29.71 1.07 -13.69
CA ASN A 248 30.78 2.07 -13.58
C ASN A 248 31.80 1.77 -12.47
N ASN A 249 31.47 0.93 -11.49
CA ASN A 249 32.42 0.42 -10.49
C ASN A 249 33.12 -0.89 -10.91
N ALA A 250 32.81 -1.40 -12.12
CA ALA A 250 33.40 -2.60 -12.70
C ALA A 250 34.25 -2.27 -13.95
N LYS A 251 34.68 -1.02 -14.08
CA LYS A 251 35.69 -0.56 -15.03
C LYS A 251 36.88 0.01 -14.27
#